data_AF-A0A822HGM1-F1
#
_entry.id   AF-A0A822HGM1-F1
#
_cell.length_a   1.000
_cell.length_b   1.000
_cell.length_c   1.000
_cell.angle_alpha   90.00
_cell.angle_beta   90.00
_cell.angle_gamma   90.00
#
_symmetry.space_group_name_H-M   'P 1'
#
loop_
_entity.id
_entity.type
_entity.pdbx_description
1 polymer ?
#
loop_
_entity_poly.entity_id
_entity_poly.type
_entity_poly.pdbx_seq_one_letter_code
_entity_poly.pdbx_strand_id
1 'polypeptide(L)'
;IARSQSLNVDQQTTSVNPLANLDINVDPKPFFVNANVTIDQHIQAQTTNLPRYLAALFTLDENSVDIGQKAKACALAAAWCRHDHKLANNLLRCRRLFTLTEVLKAVTMLDAARQIRVYEKQLKRLELSKTKPKATKLGKIKNNLDNLNKLKPSTGSASGAVARHIQRWTRTLTLQELEYFALHMPTEPWKKLADIV
;
A
#
# COMPACT_ATOMS: atom_id res chain seq x y z
N ILE A 1 -40.30 -24.46 41.75
CA ILE A 1 -39.01 -23.78 41.52
C ILE A 1 -38.51 -24.20 40.15
N ALA A 2 -38.88 -23.46 39.10
CA ALA A 2 -38.46 -23.70 37.73
C ALA A 2 -37.53 -22.55 37.33
N ARG A 3 -36.24 -22.85 37.10
CA ARG A 3 -35.23 -21.89 36.66
C ARG A 3 -35.21 -21.85 35.13
N SER A 4 -35.75 -20.78 34.58
CA SER A 4 -35.62 -20.36 33.19
C SER A 4 -34.16 -20.08 32.87
N GLN A 5 -33.60 -20.78 31.89
CA GLN A 5 -32.31 -20.47 31.29
C GLN A 5 -32.50 -19.33 30.29
N SER A 6 -31.99 -18.14 30.61
CA SER A 6 -31.87 -17.03 29.66
C SER A 6 -30.65 -17.25 28.77
N LEU A 7 -30.90 -17.51 27.48
CA LEU A 7 -29.93 -17.53 26.41
C LEU A 7 -29.31 -16.13 26.27
N ASN A 8 -28.03 -16.01 26.60
CA ASN A 8 -27.25 -14.79 26.38
C ASN A 8 -26.83 -14.77 24.91
N VAL A 9 -27.52 -13.97 24.10
CA VAL A 9 -27.16 -13.71 22.71
C VAL A 9 -25.99 -12.73 22.74
N ASP A 10 -24.78 -13.23 22.53
CA ASP A 10 -23.60 -12.41 22.30
C ASP A 10 -23.81 -11.56 21.04
N GLN A 11 -24.19 -10.29 21.25
CA GLN A 11 -24.12 -9.25 20.25
C GLN A 11 -22.64 -9.00 19.93
N GLN A 12 -22.13 -9.71 18.93
CA GLN A 12 -20.99 -9.27 18.14
C GLN A 12 -21.37 -7.94 17.48
N THR A 13 -21.02 -6.85 18.15
CA THR A 13 -20.93 -5.52 17.57
C THR A 13 -19.82 -5.56 16.53
N THR A 14 -20.20 -5.88 15.29
CA THR A 14 -19.41 -5.61 14.09
C THR A 14 -19.05 -4.13 14.12
N SER A 15 -17.78 -3.83 14.42
CA SER A 15 -17.25 -2.49 14.29
C SER A 15 -17.28 -2.10 12.81
N VAL A 16 -18.38 -1.48 12.38
CA VAL A 16 -18.55 -0.95 11.03
C VAL A 16 -17.49 0.12 10.84
N ASN A 17 -16.50 -0.17 10.00
CA ASN A 17 -15.45 0.76 9.65
C ASN A 17 -16.12 1.96 8.94
N PRO A 18 -16.06 3.20 9.46
CA PRO A 18 -16.84 4.35 8.96
C PRO A 18 -16.44 4.82 7.54
N LEU A 19 -15.56 4.09 6.85
CA LEU A 19 -15.05 4.38 5.51
C LEU A 19 -15.55 3.40 4.44
N ALA A 20 -16.49 2.51 4.78
CA ALA A 20 -17.05 1.54 3.82
C ALA A 20 -17.84 2.18 2.66
N ASN A 21 -18.23 3.46 2.77
CA ASN A 21 -19.10 4.15 1.80
C ASN A 21 -18.41 5.30 1.06
N LEU A 22 -17.17 5.11 0.59
CA LEU A 22 -16.56 6.06 -0.33
C LEU A 22 -17.07 5.81 -1.76
N ASP A 23 -17.73 6.80 -2.36
CA ASP A 23 -18.19 6.74 -3.75
C ASP A 23 -17.46 7.80 -4.59
N ILE A 24 -16.72 7.32 -5.59
CA ILE A 24 -15.98 8.14 -6.54
C ILE A 24 -16.89 9.09 -7.34
N ASN A 25 -18.17 8.76 -7.49
CA ASN A 25 -19.15 9.54 -8.24
C ASN A 25 -19.82 10.64 -7.43
N VAL A 26 -19.69 10.63 -6.10
CA VAL A 26 -20.23 11.67 -5.22
C VAL A 26 -19.11 12.64 -4.86
N ASP A 27 -18.12 12.17 -4.09
CA ASP A 27 -16.98 12.97 -3.66
C ASP A 27 -15.66 12.20 -3.83
N PRO A 28 -14.81 12.56 -4.81
CA PRO A 28 -13.54 11.90 -5.05
C PRO A 28 -12.43 12.37 -4.11
N LYS A 29 -12.57 13.50 -3.40
CA LYS A 29 -11.51 14.11 -2.58
C LYS A 29 -11.04 13.22 -1.41
N PRO A 30 -11.93 12.50 -0.69
CA PRO A 30 -11.51 11.65 0.43
C PRO A 30 -10.49 10.58 0.04
N PHE A 31 -10.50 10.08 -1.19
CA PHE A 31 -9.52 9.10 -1.67
C PHE A 31 -8.07 9.61 -1.62
N PHE A 32 -7.87 10.93 -1.64
CA PHE A 32 -6.55 11.56 -1.75
C PHE A 32 -6.09 12.24 -0.47
N VAL A 33 -7.03 12.71 0.34
CA VAL A 33 -6.75 13.48 1.55
C VAL A 33 -6.85 12.63 2.83
N ASN A 34 -7.67 11.59 2.84
CA ASN A 34 -7.84 10.76 4.02
C ASN A 34 -6.76 9.67 4.12
N ALA A 35 -6.04 9.63 5.24
CA ALA A 35 -4.97 8.67 5.49
C ALA A 35 -5.46 7.20 5.62
N ASN A 36 -6.73 6.99 5.91
CA ASN A 36 -7.28 5.66 6.20
C ASN A 36 -7.79 4.90 4.96
N VAL A 37 -7.72 5.52 3.77
CA VAL A 37 -8.14 4.87 2.53
C VAL A 37 -7.19 3.70 2.19
N THR A 38 -7.78 2.56 1.82
CA THR A 38 -7.05 1.32 1.51
C THR A 38 -6.76 1.20 0.02
N ILE A 39 -5.76 0.41 -0.34
CA ILE A 39 -5.43 0.15 -1.76
C ILE A 39 -6.62 -0.43 -2.54
N ASP A 40 -7.43 -1.28 -1.90
CA ASP A 40 -8.61 -1.88 -2.54
C ASP A 40 -9.68 -0.83 -2.87
N GLN A 41 -9.84 0.19 -2.02
CA GLN A 41 -10.72 1.32 -2.32
C GLN A 41 -10.21 2.14 -3.51
N HIS A 42 -8.89 2.31 -3.65
CA HIS A 42 -8.31 2.93 -4.84
C HIS A 42 -8.50 2.08 -6.10
N ILE A 43 -8.34 0.74 -6.00
CA ILE A 43 -8.60 -0.19 -7.10
C ILE A 43 -10.05 -0.08 -7.55
N GLN A 44 -10.99 -0.10 -6.60
CA GLN A 44 -12.41 0.05 -6.88
C GLN A 44 -12.72 1.39 -7.53
N ALA A 45 -12.27 2.51 -6.96
CA ALA A 45 -12.53 3.84 -7.50
C ALA A 45 -12.02 4.01 -8.94
N GLN A 46 -10.80 3.54 -9.22
CA GLN A 46 -10.26 3.59 -10.58
C GLN A 46 -11.00 2.67 -11.56
N THR A 47 -11.57 1.57 -11.07
CA THR A 47 -12.35 0.64 -11.91
C THR A 47 -13.74 1.19 -12.18
N THR A 48 -14.37 1.83 -11.19
CA THR A 48 -15.72 2.41 -11.29
C THR A 48 -15.73 3.65 -12.19
N ASN A 49 -14.81 4.60 -11.98
CA ASN A 49 -14.79 5.83 -12.77
C ASN A 49 -13.37 6.41 -12.88
N LEU A 50 -12.57 5.85 -13.79
CA LEU A 50 -11.20 6.29 -14.02
C LEU A 50 -11.09 7.78 -14.42
N PRO A 51 -11.90 8.32 -15.36
CA PRO A 51 -11.78 9.73 -15.74
C PRO A 51 -11.98 10.67 -14.55
N ARG A 52 -13.01 10.43 -13.72
CA ARG A 52 -13.27 11.24 -12.52
C ARG A 52 -12.18 11.10 -11.47
N TYR A 53 -11.67 9.88 -11.29
CA TYR A 53 -10.56 9.61 -10.39
C TYR A 53 -9.29 10.39 -10.76
N LEU A 54 -8.92 10.37 -12.05
CA LEU A 54 -7.75 11.10 -12.54
C LEU A 54 -7.98 12.62 -12.52
N ALA A 55 -9.15 13.08 -12.93
CA ALA A 55 -9.51 14.49 -12.85
C ALA A 55 -9.35 15.00 -11.41
N ALA A 56 -9.89 14.28 -10.42
CA ALA A 56 -9.73 14.65 -9.02
C ALA A 56 -8.27 14.66 -8.57
N LEU A 57 -7.47 13.63 -8.90
CA LEU A 57 -6.05 13.58 -8.55
C LEU A 57 -5.30 14.82 -9.09
N PHE A 58 -5.48 15.13 -10.38
CA PHE A 58 -4.77 16.22 -11.04
C PHE A 58 -5.32 17.59 -10.67
N THR A 59 -6.63 17.75 -10.47
CA THR A 59 -7.22 19.00 -9.96
C THR A 59 -6.72 19.31 -8.56
N LEU A 60 -6.59 18.32 -7.67
CA LEU A 60 -6.03 18.54 -6.33
C LEU A 60 -4.56 18.98 -6.40
N ASP A 61 -3.76 18.35 -7.27
CA ASP A 61 -2.36 18.69 -7.49
C ASP A 61 -2.19 20.09 -8.09
N GLU A 62 -3.02 20.46 -9.06
CA GLU A 62 -3.01 21.78 -9.70
C GLU A 62 -3.44 22.90 -8.74
N ASN A 63 -4.39 22.62 -7.85
CA ASN A 63 -4.81 23.54 -6.79
C ASN A 63 -3.89 23.49 -5.54
N SER A 64 -2.74 22.81 -5.62
CA SER A 64 -1.78 22.69 -4.51
C SER A 64 -2.38 22.14 -3.21
N VAL A 65 -3.43 21.34 -3.31
CA VAL A 65 -4.00 20.62 -2.17
C VAL A 65 -3.07 19.46 -1.84
N ASP A 66 -2.65 19.36 -0.58
CA ASP A 66 -1.74 18.29 -0.18
C ASP A 66 -2.39 16.91 -0.34
N ILE A 67 -1.73 16.06 -1.13
CA ILE A 67 -2.15 14.69 -1.39
C ILE A 67 -1.24 13.79 -0.58
N GLY A 68 -1.82 13.01 0.33
CA GLY A 68 -1.04 12.17 1.23
C GLY A 68 -0.14 11.20 0.46
N GLN A 69 1.12 11.06 0.86
CA GLN A 69 2.08 10.14 0.21
C GLN A 69 1.55 8.70 0.09
N LYS A 70 0.78 8.26 1.11
CA LYS A 70 0.10 6.95 1.08
C LYS A 70 -0.94 6.89 -0.04
N ALA A 71 -1.77 7.92 -0.21
CA ALA A 71 -2.78 7.96 -1.26
C ALA A 71 -2.15 7.94 -2.66
N LYS A 72 -1.04 8.65 -2.87
CA LYS A 72 -0.24 8.58 -4.10
C LYS A 72 0.29 7.16 -4.34
N ALA A 73 0.90 6.55 -3.33
CA ALA A 73 1.37 5.17 -3.41
C ALA A 73 0.23 4.17 -3.71
N CYS A 74 -0.93 4.31 -3.06
CA CYS A 74 -2.12 3.52 -3.33
C CYS A 74 -2.62 3.70 -4.78
N ALA A 75 -2.65 4.93 -5.30
CA ALA A 75 -3.09 5.22 -6.66
C ALA A 75 -2.21 4.52 -7.70
N LEU A 76 -0.89 4.56 -7.51
CA LEU A 76 0.06 3.88 -8.40
C LEU A 76 -0.03 2.36 -8.26
N ALA A 77 -0.07 1.85 -7.03
CA ALA A 77 -0.20 0.42 -6.78
C ALA A 77 -1.51 -0.16 -7.33
N ALA A 78 -2.62 0.58 -7.21
CA ALA A 78 -3.91 0.21 -7.79
C ALA A 78 -3.85 0.07 -9.32
N ALA A 79 -3.15 0.98 -10.01
CA ALA A 79 -2.95 0.87 -11.46
C ALA A 79 -2.18 -0.42 -11.83
N TRP A 80 -1.15 -0.78 -11.07
CA TRP A 80 -0.42 -2.04 -11.25
C TRP A 80 -1.25 -3.28 -10.91
N CYS A 81 -2.05 -3.25 -9.85
CA CYS A 81 -2.96 -4.35 -9.50
C CYS A 81 -4.00 -4.61 -10.58
N ARG A 82 -4.48 -3.55 -11.25
CA ARG A 82 -5.41 -3.61 -12.39
C ARG A 82 -4.74 -3.99 -13.71
N HIS A 83 -3.43 -4.24 -13.71
CA HIS A 83 -2.62 -4.47 -14.92
C HIS A 83 -2.69 -3.32 -15.95
N ASP A 84 -3.10 -2.12 -15.52
CA ASP A 84 -3.13 -0.93 -16.38
C ASP A 84 -1.75 -0.28 -16.40
N HIS A 85 -0.85 -0.93 -17.13
CA HIS A 85 0.53 -0.49 -17.28
C HIS A 85 0.65 0.86 -17.99
N LYS A 86 -0.31 1.22 -18.85
CA LYS A 86 -0.34 2.52 -19.53
C LYS A 86 -0.63 3.63 -18.54
N LEU A 87 -1.63 3.45 -17.68
CA LEU A 87 -1.92 4.38 -16.60
C LEU A 87 -0.74 4.50 -15.64
N ALA A 88 -0.18 3.38 -15.18
CA ALA A 88 0.96 3.40 -14.27
C ALA A 88 2.15 4.17 -14.86
N ASN A 89 2.46 3.97 -16.15
CA ASN A 89 3.50 4.73 -16.84
C ASN A 89 3.18 6.23 -16.93
N ASN A 90 1.92 6.60 -17.16
CA ASN A 90 1.51 8.00 -17.18
C ASN A 90 1.65 8.65 -15.81
N LEU A 91 1.26 7.97 -14.73
CA LEU A 91 1.46 8.44 -13.35
C LEU A 91 2.94 8.63 -13.04
N LEU A 92 3.80 7.67 -13.41
CA LEU A 92 5.25 7.75 -13.21
C LEU A 92 5.93 8.90 -13.95
N ARG A 93 5.32 9.44 -15.01
CA ARG A 93 5.81 10.64 -15.71
C ARG A 93 5.53 11.92 -14.92
N CYS A 94 4.55 11.92 -14.03
CA CYS A 94 4.19 13.06 -13.19
C CYS A 94 5.14 13.15 -11.97
N ARG A 95 6.38 13.61 -12.19
CA ARG A 95 7.45 13.69 -11.18
C ARG A 95 7.10 14.49 -9.94
N ARG A 96 6.22 15.50 -10.07
CA ARG A 96 5.70 16.31 -8.95
C ARG A 96 4.91 15.47 -7.94
N LEU A 97 4.17 14.49 -8.45
CA LEU A 97 3.34 13.61 -7.64
C LEU A 97 4.08 12.34 -7.23
N PHE A 98 4.71 11.67 -8.19
CA PHE A 98 5.30 10.35 -7.99
C PHE A 98 6.81 10.42 -7.95
N THR A 99 7.36 10.63 -6.75
CA THR A 99 8.79 10.57 -6.50
C THR A 99 9.22 9.14 -6.14
N LEU A 100 10.53 8.96 -5.92
CA LEU A 100 11.07 7.67 -5.48
C LEU A 100 10.41 7.17 -4.19
N THR A 101 9.97 8.07 -3.30
CA THR A 101 9.29 7.69 -2.05
C THR A 101 7.94 7.01 -2.31
N GLU A 102 7.08 7.61 -3.13
CA GLU A 102 5.75 7.05 -3.44
C GLU A 102 5.88 5.75 -4.24
N VAL A 103 6.83 5.69 -5.17
CA VAL A 103 7.11 4.48 -5.94
C VAL A 103 7.53 3.33 -5.04
N LEU A 104 8.49 3.54 -4.13
CA LEU A 104 8.94 2.50 -3.21
C LEU A 104 7.86 2.08 -2.20
N LYS A 105 7.02 3.02 -1.75
CA LYS A 105 5.85 2.69 -0.93
C LYS A 105 4.87 1.82 -1.69
N ALA A 106 4.55 2.17 -2.94
CA ALA A 106 3.66 1.38 -3.79
C ALA A 106 4.20 -0.05 -4.00
N VAL A 107 5.51 -0.21 -4.24
CA VAL A 107 6.11 -1.54 -4.37
C VAL A 107 6.09 -2.32 -3.07
N THR A 108 6.34 -1.66 -1.93
CA THR A 108 6.27 -2.32 -0.62
C THR A 108 4.87 -2.89 -0.36
N MET A 109 3.81 -2.19 -0.79
CA MET A 109 2.44 -2.69 -0.71
C MET A 109 2.21 -3.90 -1.60
N LEU A 110 2.74 -3.89 -2.83
CA LEU A 110 2.64 -5.03 -3.76
C LEU A 110 3.48 -6.25 -3.34
N ASP A 111 4.60 -6.04 -2.64
CA ASP A 111 5.46 -7.11 -2.11
C ASP A 111 4.97 -7.66 -0.77
N ALA A 112 3.93 -7.06 -0.17
CA ALA A 112 3.43 -7.42 1.15
C ALA A 112 3.10 -8.91 1.28
N ALA A 113 2.47 -9.51 0.25
CA ALA A 113 2.13 -10.93 0.24
C ALA A 113 3.36 -11.87 0.25
N ARG A 114 4.49 -11.46 -0.35
CA ARG A 114 5.76 -12.21 -0.26
C ARG A 114 6.36 -12.06 1.13
N GLN A 115 6.40 -10.84 1.65
CA GLN A 115 6.96 -10.55 2.97
C GLN A 115 6.18 -11.25 4.10
N ILE A 116 4.85 -11.34 4.00
CA ILE A 116 4.01 -12.11 4.93
C ILE A 116 4.48 -13.56 5.00
N ARG A 117 4.64 -14.23 3.85
CA ARG A 117 5.14 -15.63 3.79
C ARG A 117 6.54 -15.78 4.40
N VAL A 118 7.41 -14.80 4.20
CA VAL A 118 8.75 -14.77 4.79
C VAL A 118 8.67 -14.68 6.32
N TYR A 119 7.88 -13.75 6.85
CA TYR A 119 7.72 -13.58 8.30
C TYR A 119 7.00 -14.76 8.96
N GLU A 120 5.99 -15.34 8.32
CA GLU A 120 5.33 -16.57 8.78
C GLU A 120 6.32 -17.73 8.87
N LYS A 121 7.19 -17.90 7.86
CA LYS A 121 8.23 -18.94 7.88
C LYS A 121 9.26 -18.69 8.99
N GLN A 122 9.63 -17.43 9.24
CA GLN A 122 10.51 -17.06 10.34
C GLN A 122 9.86 -17.34 11.70
N LEU A 123 8.57 -17.03 11.86
CA LEU A 123 7.81 -17.29 13.08
C LEU A 123 7.76 -18.79 13.38
N LYS A 124 7.38 -19.62 12.39
CA LYS A 124 7.37 -21.09 12.51
C LYS A 124 8.72 -21.66 12.91
N ARG A 125 9.82 -21.14 12.34
CA ARG A 125 11.19 -21.56 12.70
C ARG A 125 11.56 -21.20 14.14
N LEU A 126 11.12 -20.05 14.64
CA LEU A 126 11.38 -19.62 16.01
C LEU A 126 10.55 -20.44 17.02
N GLU A 127 9.31 -20.80 16.67
CA GLU A 127 8.45 -21.67 17.47
C GLU A 127 8.97 -23.10 17.56
N LEU A 128 9.55 -23.62 16.47
CA LEU A 128 10.18 -24.95 16.42
C LEU A 128 11.57 -25.00 17.05
N SER A 129 12.19 -23.85 17.35
CA SER A 129 13.51 -23.82 17.96
C SER A 129 13.44 -24.25 19.43
N LYS A 130 14.33 -25.16 19.86
CA LYS A 130 14.37 -25.69 21.23
C LYS A 130 14.65 -24.62 22.29
N THR A 131 15.16 -23.45 21.89
CA THR A 131 15.46 -22.31 22.75
C THR A 131 14.28 -21.35 22.79
N LYS A 132 13.83 -20.96 24.00
CA LYS A 132 12.76 -19.97 24.17
C LYS A 132 13.13 -18.66 23.47
N PRO A 133 12.41 -18.26 22.39
CA PRO A 133 12.76 -17.05 21.65
C PRO A 133 12.52 -15.80 22.50
N LYS A 134 13.35 -14.77 22.30
CA LYS A 134 13.19 -13.48 22.98
C LYS A 134 11.84 -12.86 22.62
N ALA A 135 11.04 -12.51 23.63
CA ALA A 135 9.69 -11.93 23.46
C ALA A 135 9.69 -10.69 22.55
N THR A 136 10.73 -9.86 22.63
CA THR A 136 10.90 -8.66 21.80
C THR A 136 10.98 -8.97 20.31
N LYS A 137 11.71 -10.03 19.92
CA LYS A 137 11.85 -10.45 18.52
C LYS A 137 10.53 -11.01 17.99
N LEU A 138 9.84 -11.78 18.82
CA LEU A 138 8.54 -12.36 18.47
C LEU A 138 7.46 -11.28 18.32
N GLY A 139 7.43 -10.30 19.22
CA GLY A 139 6.55 -9.13 19.11
C GLY A 139 6.80 -8.32 17.83
N LYS A 140 8.07 -8.08 17.47
CA LYS A 140 8.42 -7.40 16.21
C LYS A 140 7.90 -8.14 14.97
N ILE A 141 8.07 -9.47 14.92
CA ILE A 141 7.61 -10.28 13.78
C ILE A 141 6.07 -10.24 13.67
N LYS A 142 5.36 -10.38 14.80
CA LYS A 142 3.89 -10.30 14.81
C LYS A 142 3.39 -8.92 14.37
N ASN A 143 3.97 -7.84 14.91
CA ASN A 143 3.61 -6.48 14.49
C ASN A 143 3.85 -6.25 12.99
N ASN A 144 4.95 -6.78 12.44
CA ASN A 144 5.22 -6.70 11.01
C ASN A 144 4.20 -7.48 10.18
N LEU A 145 3.79 -8.67 10.63
CA LEU A 145 2.71 -9.43 9.98
C LEU A 145 1.40 -8.65 9.99
N ASP A 146 0.99 -8.11 11.13
CA ASP A 146 -0.26 -7.35 11.25
C ASP A 146 -0.24 -6.11 10.36
N ASN A 147 0.89 -5.40 10.31
CA ASN A 147 1.05 -4.23 9.44
C ASN A 147 1.00 -4.60 7.95
N LEU A 148 1.68 -5.68 7.55
CA LEU A 148 1.67 -6.13 6.16
C LEU A 148 0.30 -6.68 5.74
N ASN A 149 -0.41 -7.36 6.63
CA ASN A 149 -1.77 -7.83 6.38
C ASN A 149 -2.74 -6.67 6.14
N LYS A 150 -2.56 -5.54 6.83
CA LYS A 150 -3.34 -4.31 6.58
C LYS A 150 -3.00 -3.63 5.25
N LEU A 151 -1.76 -3.78 4.76
CA LEU A 151 -1.27 -3.14 3.53
C LEU A 151 -1.47 -3.97 2.27
N LYS A 152 -1.57 -5.30 2.42
CA LYS A 152 -1.66 -6.25 1.33
C LYS A 152 -2.93 -5.96 0.49
N PRO A 153 -2.80 -5.75 -0.82
CA PRO A 153 -3.97 -5.65 -1.69
C PRO A 153 -4.68 -7.00 -1.82
N SER A 154 -5.99 -6.95 -2.05
CA SER A 154 -6.80 -8.12 -2.37
C SER A 154 -6.36 -8.81 -3.67
N THR A 155 -5.87 -8.02 -4.62
CA THR A 155 -5.48 -8.45 -5.97
C THR A 155 -4.14 -7.84 -6.39
N GLY A 156 -3.42 -8.50 -7.29
CA GLY A 156 -2.11 -8.05 -7.76
C GLY A 156 -0.95 -8.38 -6.81
N SER A 157 0.28 -8.27 -7.32
CA SER A 157 1.51 -8.48 -6.56
C SER A 157 2.70 -7.81 -7.26
N ALA A 158 3.84 -7.75 -6.57
CA ALA A 158 5.12 -7.33 -7.14
C ALA A 158 5.61 -8.36 -8.18
N SER A 159 5.06 -8.28 -9.39
CA SER A 159 5.41 -9.19 -10.50
C SER A 159 6.66 -8.73 -11.24
N GLY A 160 7.27 -9.63 -12.01
CA GLY A 160 8.40 -9.27 -12.90
C GLY A 160 8.04 -8.23 -13.97
N ALA A 161 6.75 -8.09 -14.32
CA ALA A 161 6.28 -6.99 -15.14
C ALA A 161 6.44 -5.65 -14.39
N VAL A 162 5.92 -5.56 -13.17
CA VAL A 162 6.06 -4.37 -12.31
C VAL A 162 7.54 -4.01 -12.11
N ALA A 163 8.39 -4.99 -11.80
CA ALA A 163 9.85 -4.79 -11.69
C ALA A 163 10.45 -4.17 -12.96
N ARG A 164 10.13 -4.70 -14.15
CA ARG A 164 10.59 -4.14 -15.44
C ARG A 164 10.06 -2.72 -15.72
N HIS A 165 8.88 -2.38 -15.22
CA HIS A 165 8.37 -1.00 -15.32
C HIS A 165 9.18 -0.06 -14.42
N ILE A 166 9.45 -0.46 -13.19
CA ILE A 166 10.25 0.31 -12.23
C ILE A 166 11.67 0.48 -12.73
N GLN A 167 12.31 -0.59 -13.23
CA GLN A 167 13.66 -0.51 -13.82
C GLN A 167 13.73 0.45 -15.01
N ARG A 168 12.70 0.49 -15.87
CA ARG A 168 12.64 1.47 -16.96
C ARG A 168 12.49 2.89 -16.43
N TRP A 169 11.66 3.08 -15.41
CA TRP A 169 11.46 4.37 -14.77
C TRP A 169 12.71 4.86 -14.02
N THR A 170 13.42 4.00 -13.29
CA THR A 170 14.65 4.41 -12.56
C THR A 170 15.72 4.92 -13.52
N ARG A 171 15.84 4.33 -14.72
CA ARG A 171 16.75 4.80 -15.77
C ARG A 171 16.42 6.19 -16.33
N THR A 172 15.24 6.71 -16.03
CA THR A 172 14.81 8.05 -16.46
C THR A 172 14.99 9.10 -15.36
N LEU A 173 15.51 8.72 -14.18
CA LEU A 173 15.88 9.66 -13.13
C LEU A 173 17.14 10.43 -13.54
N THR A 174 17.12 11.74 -13.33
CA THR A 174 18.27 12.62 -13.57
C THR A 174 19.32 12.47 -12.48
N LEU A 175 20.56 12.90 -12.78
CA LEU A 175 21.64 12.92 -11.80
C LEU A 175 21.26 13.74 -10.55
N GLN A 176 20.67 14.93 -10.76
CA GLN A 176 20.26 15.82 -9.67
C GLN A 176 19.19 15.19 -8.77
N GLU A 177 18.21 14.50 -9.36
CA GLU A 177 17.20 13.76 -8.57
C GLU A 177 17.86 12.65 -7.76
N LEU A 178 18.78 11.88 -8.35
CA LEU A 178 19.49 10.81 -7.66
C LEU A 178 20.36 11.33 -6.52
N GLU A 179 21.10 12.43 -6.74
CA GLU A 179 21.91 13.10 -5.72
C GLU A 179 21.03 13.62 -4.58
N TYR A 180 19.94 14.31 -4.91
CA TYR A 180 18.97 14.79 -3.93
C TYR A 180 18.44 13.64 -3.08
N PHE A 181 18.00 12.57 -3.71
CA PHE A 181 17.50 11.39 -3.01
C PHE A 181 18.59 10.71 -2.17
N ALA A 182 19.84 10.66 -2.65
CA ALA A 182 20.94 10.00 -1.96
C ALA A 182 21.32 10.73 -0.67
N LEU A 183 21.25 12.06 -0.69
CA LEU A 183 21.54 12.90 0.48
C LEU A 183 20.40 12.89 1.51
N HIS A 184 19.15 12.81 1.06
CA HIS A 184 17.98 13.00 1.93
C HIS A 184 17.26 11.72 2.35
N MET A 185 17.52 10.57 1.71
CA MET A 185 16.89 9.31 2.07
C MET A 185 17.82 8.33 2.80
N PRO A 186 17.29 7.55 3.76
CA PRO A 186 18.06 6.50 4.40
C PRO A 186 18.41 5.38 3.41
N THR A 187 19.36 4.54 3.80
CA THR A 187 19.88 3.44 2.96
C THR A 187 18.85 2.35 2.64
N GLU A 188 17.82 2.16 3.48
CA GLU A 188 16.84 1.08 3.33
C GLU A 188 16.00 1.18 2.04
N PRO A 189 15.39 2.33 1.69
CA PRO A 189 14.77 2.58 0.38
C PRO A 189 15.63 2.16 -0.82
N TRP A 190 16.93 2.46 -0.80
CA TRP A 190 17.86 2.12 -1.87
C TRP A 190 18.12 0.63 -2.00
N LYS A 191 18.25 -0.07 -0.87
CA LYS A 191 18.36 -1.53 -0.84
C LYS A 191 17.12 -2.18 -1.44
N LYS A 192 15.93 -1.70 -1.06
CA LYS A 192 14.67 -2.19 -1.62
C LYS A 192 14.61 -1.98 -3.14
N LEU A 193 15.03 -0.81 -3.62
CA LEU A 193 15.08 -0.55 -5.06
C LEU A 193 16.03 -1.52 -5.77
N ALA A 194 17.24 -1.70 -5.24
CA ALA A 194 18.23 -2.63 -5.80
C ALA A 194 17.77 -4.10 -5.79
N ASP A 195 16.99 -4.52 -4.79
CA ASP A 195 16.44 -5.88 -4.74
C ASP A 195 15.37 -6.14 -5.82
N ILE A 196 14.77 -5.08 -6.38
CA ILE A 196 13.71 -5.16 -7.40
C ILE A 196 14.27 -5.04 -8.83
N VAL A 197 15.36 -4.29 -9.01
CA VAL A 197 15.90 -3.81 -10.29
C VAL A 197 17.07 -4.65 -10.77
#